data_AF-A0A9P3QAU5-F1
#
_entry.id   AF-A0A9P3QAU5-F1
#
_cell.length_a   1.000
_cell.length_b   1.000
_cell.length_c   1.000
_cell.angle_alpha   90.00
_cell.angle_beta   90.00
_cell.angle_gamma   90.00
#
_symmetry.space_group_name_H-M   'P 1'
#
loop_
_entity.id
_entity.type
_entity.pdbx_description
1 polymer ?
#
loop_
_entity_poly.entity_id
_entity_poly.type
_entity_poly.pdbx_seq_one_letter_code
_entity_poly.pdbx_strand_id
1 'polypeptide(L)'
;MARDLGPDPTAELTVAVGARQSLIAGSQYLLTTLADEPAVAPDLASAIHKLAVLFQGYAMNYLNGQTNAEMASSLRDGDETTSVIEKLCQ
;
A
#
# COMPACT_ATOMS: atom_id res chain seq x y z
N MET A 1 -7.58 -13.83 9.91
CA MET A 1 -7.06 -15.21 10.05
C MET A 1 -5.78 -15.30 9.24
N ALA A 2 -4.61 -15.29 9.89
CA ALA A 2 -3.35 -15.54 9.18
C ALA A 2 -3.30 -17.02 8.80
N ARG A 3 -3.13 -17.34 7.51
CA ARG A 3 -2.87 -18.73 7.10
C ARG A 3 -1.46 -19.06 7.56
N ASP A 4 -1.36 -19.85 8.63
CA ASP A 4 -0.11 -20.44 9.07
C ASP A 4 0.37 -21.43 8.01
N LEU A 5 1.43 -21.07 7.29
CA LEU A 5 1.99 -21.85 6.19
C LEU A 5 3.14 -22.77 6.64
N GLY A 6 3.44 -22.81 7.94
CA GLY A 6 4.61 -23.54 8.45
C GLY A 6 5.94 -22.99 7.89
N PRO A 7 7.09 -23.59 8.25
CA PRO A 7 8.41 -23.08 7.90
C PRO A 7 8.82 -23.37 6.44
N ASP A 8 7.88 -23.47 5.49
CA ASP A 8 8.21 -23.62 4.07
C ASP A 8 8.72 -22.28 3.52
N PRO A 9 10.03 -22.13 3.26
CA PRO A 9 10.58 -20.87 2.76
C PRO A 9 10.00 -20.48 1.38
N THR A 10 9.47 -21.45 0.62
CA THR A 10 8.79 -21.20 -0.65
C THR A 10 7.45 -20.50 -0.43
N ALA A 11 6.71 -20.92 0.60
CA ALA A 11 5.43 -20.32 0.95
C ALA A 11 5.61 -18.89 1.46
N GLU A 12 6.60 -18.65 2.33
CA GLU A 12 6.94 -17.31 2.81
C GLU A 12 7.34 -16.39 1.66
N LEU A 13 8.22 -16.86 0.76
CA LEU A 13 8.61 -16.10 -0.42
C LEU A 13 7.41 -15.78 -1.32
N THR A 14 6.50 -16.73 -1.51
CA THR A 14 5.28 -16.54 -2.32
C THR A 14 4.39 -15.45 -1.72
N VAL A 15 4.19 -15.45 -0.40
CA VAL A 15 3.44 -14.41 0.30
C VAL A 15 4.11 -13.05 0.14
N ALA A 16 5.43 -12.97 0.33
CA ALA A 16 6.18 -11.72 0.19
C ALA A 16 6.08 -11.16 -1.24
N VAL A 17 6.21 -12.01 -2.25
CA VAL A 17 6.04 -11.61 -3.67
C VAL A 17 4.61 -11.15 -3.93
N GLY A 18 3.60 -11.88 -3.47
CA GLY A 18 2.19 -11.51 -3.61
C GLY A 18 1.86 -10.17 -2.95
N ALA A 19 2.43 -9.90 -1.77
CA ALA A 19 2.27 -8.61 -1.09
C ALA A 19 2.87 -7.46 -1.91
N ARG A 20 4.09 -7.63 -2.43
CA ARG A 20 4.76 -6.62 -3.28
C ARG A 20 3.96 -6.35 -4.56
N GLN A 21 3.47 -7.40 -5.21
CA GLN A 21 2.64 -7.25 -6.42
C GLN A 21 1.32 -6.52 -6.12
N SER A 22 0.68 -6.85 -4.99
CA SER A 22 -0.56 -6.18 -4.58
C SER A 22 -0.36 -4.69 -4.33
N LEU A 23 0.76 -4.30 -3.72
CA LEU A 23 1.11 -2.89 -3.52
C LEU A 23 1.28 -2.14 -4.85
N ILE A 24 1.98 -2.75 -5.81
CA ILE A 24 2.17 -2.17 -7.15
C ILE A 24 0.83 -2.04 -7.87
N ALA A 25 0.08 -3.14 -7.99
CA ALA A 25 -1.21 -3.16 -8.69
C ALA A 25 -2.22 -2.19 -8.06
N GLY A 26 -2.29 -2.16 -6.72
CA GLY A 26 -3.15 -1.24 -5.97
C GLY A 26 -2.77 0.22 -6.23
N SER A 27 -1.48 0.56 -6.20
CA SER A 27 -1.03 1.93 -6.50
C SER A 27 -1.40 2.37 -7.92
N GLN A 28 -1.23 1.49 -8.90
CA GLN A 28 -1.57 1.78 -10.29
C GLN A 28 -3.08 1.95 -10.48
N TYR A 29 -3.87 1.10 -9.85
CA TYR A 29 -5.33 1.21 -9.88
C TYR A 29 -5.81 2.55 -9.30
N LEU A 30 -5.31 2.95 -8.14
CA LEU A 30 -5.67 4.22 -7.51
C LEU A 30 -5.31 5.42 -8.39
N LEU A 31 -4.10 5.46 -8.94
CA LEU A 31 -3.65 6.56 -9.80
C LEU A 31 -4.43 6.62 -11.12
N THR A 32 -4.74 5.47 -11.72
CA THR A 32 -5.55 5.39 -12.94
C THR A 32 -6.96 5.89 -12.67
N THR A 33 -7.57 5.44 -11.57
CA THR A 33 -8.93 5.85 -11.17
C THR A 33 -9.00 7.36 -10.92
N LEU A 34 -8.01 7.94 -10.23
CA LEU A 34 -7.95 9.40 -10.01
C LEU A 34 -7.81 10.18 -11.33
N ALA A 35 -7.10 9.64 -12.32
CA ALA A 35 -6.96 10.29 -13.62
C ALA A 35 -8.26 10.24 -14.43
N ASP A 36 -9.04 9.16 -14.29
CA ASP A 36 -10.31 8.96 -14.98
C ASP A 36 -11.48 9.72 -14.33
N GLU A 37 -11.36 10.09 -13.04
CA GLU A 37 -12.41 10.75 -12.25
C GLU A 37 -12.03 12.19 -11.83
N PRO A 38 -12.08 13.18 -12.75
CA PRO A 38 -11.63 14.55 -12.48
C PRO A 38 -12.51 15.34 -11.49
N ALA A 39 -13.68 14.80 -11.12
CA ALA A 39 -14.61 15.43 -10.18
C ALA A 39 -14.34 15.09 -8.71
N VAL A 40 -13.31 14.28 -8.41
CA VAL A 40 -12.92 13.97 -7.03
C VAL A 40 -12.53 15.25 -6.28
N ALA A 41 -12.99 15.36 -5.02
CA ALA A 41 -12.64 16.49 -4.16
C ALA A 41 -11.11 16.61 -4.01
N PRO A 42 -10.51 17.82 -4.11
CA PRO A 42 -9.05 17.97 -4.17
C PRO A 42 -8.28 17.36 -2.98
N ASP A 43 -8.87 17.41 -1.79
CA ASP A 43 -8.33 16.81 -0.57
C ASP A 43 -8.32 15.27 -0.62
N LEU A 44 -9.42 14.67 -1.09
CA LEU A 44 -9.53 13.24 -1.31
C LEU A 44 -8.57 12.76 -2.40
N ALA A 45 -8.47 13.50 -3.51
CA ALA A 45 -7.52 13.20 -4.58
C ALA A 45 -6.07 13.21 -4.08
N SER A 46 -5.70 14.21 -3.28
CA SER A 46 -4.38 14.32 -2.67
C SER A 46 -4.08 13.17 -1.71
N ALA A 47 -5.04 12.80 -0.86
CA ALA A 47 -4.89 11.69 0.08
C ALA A 47 -4.75 10.34 -0.63
N ILE A 48 -5.56 10.07 -1.66
CA ILE A 48 -5.46 8.85 -2.48
C ILE A 48 -4.12 8.81 -3.22
N HIS A 49 -3.68 9.92 -3.80
CA HIS A 49 -2.38 10.01 -4.47
C HIS A 49 -1.24 9.72 -3.49
N LYS A 50 -1.28 10.29 -2.28
CA LYS A 50 -0.31 10.02 -1.23
C LYS A 50 -0.27 8.53 -0.87
N LEU A 51 -1.43 7.88 -0.72
CA LEU A 51 -1.51 6.45 -0.42
C LEU A 51 -0.88 5.60 -1.54
N ALA A 52 -1.15 5.94 -2.80
CA ALA A 52 -0.56 5.25 -3.95
C ALA A 52 0.97 5.37 -3.96
N VAL A 53 1.52 6.55 -3.66
CA VAL A 53 2.98 6.77 -3.54
C VAL A 53 3.57 5.96 -2.39
N LEU A 54 2.89 5.88 -1.24
CA LEU A 54 3.32 5.05 -0.12
C LEU A 54 3.37 3.57 -0.51
N PHE A 55 2.37 3.05 -1.22
CA PHE A 55 2.39 1.66 -1.69
C PHE A 55 3.56 1.36 -2.63
N GLN A 56 3.89 2.28 -3.54
CA GLN A 56 5.06 2.15 -4.40
C GLN A 56 6.36 2.14 -3.57
N GLY A 57 6.46 3.03 -2.57
CA GLY A 57 7.58 3.07 -1.63
C GLY A 57 7.73 1.78 -0.85
N TYR A 58 6.64 1.23 -0.31
CA TYR A 58 6.66 -0.05 0.41
C TYR A 58 7.14 -1.19 -0.50
N ALA A 59 6.62 -1.28 -1.73
CA ALA A 59 7.04 -2.31 -2.68
C ALA A 59 8.56 -2.26 -2.92
N MET A 60 9.12 -1.07 -3.12
CA MET A 60 10.56 -0.86 -3.28
C MET A 60 11.36 -1.23 -2.03
N ASN A 61 10.90 -0.81 -0.85
CA ASN A 61 11.58 -1.12 0.41
C ASN A 61 11.60 -2.64 0.69
N TYR A 62 10.49 -3.33 0.46
CA TYR A 62 10.43 -4.79 0.57
C TYR A 62 11.32 -5.48 -0.47
N LEU A 63 11.42 -4.96 -1.69
CA LEU A 63 12.36 -5.46 -2.71
C LEU A 63 13.83 -5.26 -2.29
N ASN A 64 14.11 -4.19 -1.55
CA ASN A 64 15.42 -3.92 -0.96
C ASN A 64 15.68 -4.72 0.33
N GLY A 65 14.77 -5.62 0.72
CA GLY A 65 14.93 -6.49 1.88
C GLY A 65 14.62 -5.84 3.22
N GLN A 66 13.99 -4.66 3.25
CA GLN A 66 13.57 -4.05 4.51
C GLN A 66 12.44 -4.83 5.18
N THR A 67 12.52 -4.91 6.49
CA THR A 67 11.53 -5.50 7.39
C THR A 67 10.47 -4.49 7.81
N ASN A 68 9.33 -4.97 8.34
CA ASN A 68 8.29 -4.10 8.88
C ASN A 68 8.79 -3.23 10.03
N ALA A 69 9.75 -3.72 10.82
CA ALA A 69 10.34 -2.96 11.92
C ALA A 69 11.14 -1.76 11.40
N GLU A 70 11.92 -1.94 10.33
CA GLU A 70 12.67 -0.87 9.68
C GLU A 70 11.73 0.14 8.99
N MET A 71 10.59 -0.32 8.48
CA MET A 71 9.57 0.52 7.85
C MET A 71 8.50 1.05 8.80
N ALA A 72 8.62 0.86 10.10
CA ALA A 72 7.52 1.11 11.05
C ALA A 72 6.95 2.55 10.96
N SER A 73 7.80 3.55 10.70
CA SER A 73 7.32 4.92 10.47
C SER A 73 6.50 5.05 9.19
N SER A 74 7.03 4.51 8.09
CA SER A 74 6.37 4.59 6.79
C SER A 74 5.04 3.84 6.78
N LEU A 75 4.96 2.70 7.47
CA LEU A 75 3.71 1.95 7.65
C LEU A 75 2.66 2.76 8.43
N ARG A 76 3.06 3.43 9.52
CA ARG A 76 2.16 4.34 10.25
C ARG A 76 1.66 5.49 9.37
N ASP A 77 2.50 6.05 8.49
CA ASP A 77 2.05 7.08 7.54
C ASP A 77 0.96 6.57 6.59
N GLY A 78 0.99 5.27 6.25
CA GLY A 78 -0.02 4.59 5.46
C GLY A 78 -1.35 4.44 6.21
N ASP A 79 -1.27 4.01 7.47
CA ASP A 79 -2.44 3.90 8.36
C ASP A 79 -3.11 5.26 8.58
N GLU A 80 -2.32 6.31 8.81
CA GLU A 80 -2.80 7.68 8.96
C GLU A 80 -3.45 8.20 7.68
N THR A 81 -2.83 7.94 6.52
CA THR A 81 -3.38 8.36 5.21
C THR A 81 -4.69 7.63 4.91
N THR A 82 -4.79 6.34 5.23
CA THR A 82 -6.03 5.56 5.11
C THR A 82 -7.12 6.14 6.00
N SER A 83 -6.79 6.47 7.25
CA SER A 83 -7.72 7.10 8.20
C SER A 83 -8.22 8.48 7.71
N VAL A 84 -7.38 9.24 7.00
CA VAL A 84 -7.79 10.51 6.37
C VAL A 84 -8.78 10.26 5.24
N ILE A 85 -8.50 9.30 4.35
CA ILE A 85 -9.40 8.94 3.25
C ILE A 85 -10.77 8.51 3.80
N GLU A 86 -10.79 7.66 4.82
CA GLU A 86 -12.05 7.21 5.45
C GLU A 86 -12.90 8.37 5.96
N LYS A 87 -12.28 9.38 6.58
CA LYS A 87 -12.98 10.57 7.07
C LYS A 87 -13.52 11.47 5.95
N LEU A 88 -12.81 11.54 4.82
CA LEU A 88 -13.22 12.33 3.65
C LEU A 88 -14.36 11.66 2.86
N CYS A 89 -14.58 10.36 3.04
CA CYS A 89 -15.62 9.58 2.37
C CYS A 89 -16.92 9.42 3.18
N GLN A 90 -17.02 10.04 4.37
CA GLN A 90 -18.23 10.09 5.20
C GLN A 90 -19.12 11.26 4.80
#